data_AF-A0A7X9DIE9-F1
#
_entry.id   AF-A0A7X9DIE9-F1
#
_cell.length_a   1.000
_cell.length_b   1.000
_cell.length_c   1.000
_cell.angle_alpha   90.00
_cell.angle_beta   90.00
_cell.angle_gamma   90.00
#
_symmetry.space_group_name_H-M   'P 1'
#
loop_
_entity.id
_entity.type
_entity.pdbx_description
1 polymer ?
#
loop_
_entity_poly.entity_id
_entity_poly.type
_entity_poly.pdbx_seq_one_letter_code
_entity_poly.pdbx_strand_id
1 'polypeptide(L)'
;EQYIDKIQEFNVQKVNVSLDSLNPDTFAKITRVNAIHKVINGILKITALEGVECKINAVIMESTLDELEELVRFATNIHAIRFIERMPLSNDPVPFVSADTLLQKLESLGTVQRKTTSDTHVAAMYRFLPRWDKRAVINVGIIPAVSHRFCSKCNRLRVTSDGMLRACLHDATEYNLKKILRGQLNNYIREVITNAVSHKKEGHSLMQCDDTAFNCSGMAMHSMSKIGG
;
A
#
# COMPACT_ATOMS: atom_id res chain seq x y z
N GLU A 1 13.86 8.68 -12.03
CA GLU A 1 15.00 8.97 -12.92
C GLU A 1 15.55 10.36 -12.73
N GLN A 2 14.79 11.42 -13.06
CA GLN A 2 15.25 12.81 -12.99
C GLN A 2 15.77 13.27 -11.61
N TYR A 3 15.31 12.64 -10.52
CA TYR A 3 15.64 13.03 -9.15
C TYR A 3 16.43 11.96 -8.39
N ILE A 4 17.08 11.03 -9.10
CA ILE A 4 17.81 9.92 -8.45
C ILE A 4 18.94 10.46 -7.55
N ASP A 5 19.67 11.47 -8.00
CA ASP A 5 20.77 12.08 -7.23
C ASP A 5 20.26 12.76 -5.94
N LYS A 6 19.05 13.34 -6.02
CA LYS A 6 18.42 13.99 -4.85
C LYS A 6 18.05 13.01 -3.74
N ILE A 7 17.81 11.74 -4.08
CA ILE A 7 17.53 10.69 -3.07
C ILE A 7 18.75 10.54 -2.16
N GLN A 8 19.95 10.54 -2.73
CA GLN A 8 21.19 10.47 -1.95
C GLN A 8 21.49 11.81 -1.25
N GLU A 9 21.34 12.94 -1.95
CA GLU A 9 21.56 14.28 -1.39
C GLU A 9 20.73 14.53 -0.11
N PHE A 10 19.46 14.12 -0.13
CA PHE A 10 18.55 14.27 1.01
C PHE A 10 18.57 13.08 1.99
N ASN A 11 19.53 12.16 1.86
CA ASN A 11 19.65 10.98 2.72
C ASN A 11 18.35 10.16 2.83
N VAL A 12 17.63 10.00 1.72
CA VAL A 12 16.42 9.19 1.67
C VAL A 12 16.79 7.72 1.76
N GLN A 13 16.44 7.08 2.88
CA GLN A 13 16.81 5.69 3.16
C GLN A 13 15.83 4.65 2.60
N LYS A 14 14.58 5.04 2.32
CA LYS A 14 13.50 4.09 1.96
C LYS A 14 12.61 4.67 0.88
N VAL A 15 12.39 3.90 -0.18
CA VAL A 15 11.48 4.25 -1.27
C VAL A 15 10.46 3.14 -1.44
N ASN A 16 9.18 3.50 -1.51
CA ASN A 16 8.11 2.57 -1.87
C ASN A 16 7.62 2.94 -3.27
N VAL A 17 7.56 1.97 -4.17
CA VAL A 17 7.11 2.15 -5.55
C VAL A 17 5.86 1.30 -5.77
N SER A 18 4.79 1.92 -6.27
CA SER A 18 3.58 1.19 -6.67
C SER A 18 3.78 0.57 -8.05
N LEU A 19 3.56 -0.74 -8.16
CA LEU A 19 3.65 -1.49 -9.42
C LEU A 19 2.68 -2.67 -9.36
N ASP A 20 1.49 -2.50 -9.94
CA ASP A 20 0.40 -3.49 -9.85
C ASP A 20 0.47 -4.57 -10.95
N SER A 21 1.23 -4.33 -12.02
CA SER A 21 1.34 -5.22 -13.19
C SER A 21 2.64 -4.96 -13.96
N LEU A 22 3.20 -6.03 -14.54
CA LEU A 22 4.35 -5.97 -15.45
C LEU A 22 3.93 -6.01 -16.93
N ASN A 23 2.68 -6.35 -17.22
CA ASN A 23 2.10 -6.25 -18.54
C ASN A 23 1.83 -4.77 -18.90
N PRO A 24 2.37 -4.24 -20.01
CA PRO A 24 2.17 -2.82 -20.40
C PRO A 24 0.71 -2.41 -20.59
N ASP A 25 -0.13 -3.29 -21.14
CA ASP A 25 -1.55 -3.00 -21.39
C ASP A 25 -2.34 -2.98 -20.08
N THR A 26 -2.13 -3.97 -19.21
CA THR A 26 -2.73 -4.01 -17.88
C THR A 26 -2.27 -2.81 -17.04
N PHE A 27 -0.97 -2.51 -17.04
CA PHE A 27 -0.41 -1.33 -16.38
C PHE A 27 -1.05 -0.04 -16.88
N ALA A 28 -1.15 0.17 -18.19
CA ALA A 28 -1.75 1.35 -18.78
C ALA A 28 -3.25 1.43 -18.46
N LYS A 29 -3.96 0.30 -18.42
CA LYS A 29 -5.38 0.24 -18.03
C LYS A 29 -5.59 0.65 -16.57
N ILE A 30 -4.74 0.19 -15.66
CA ILE A 30 -4.82 0.49 -14.22
C ILE A 30 -4.43 1.95 -13.96
N THR A 31 -3.26 2.36 -14.44
CA THR A 31 -2.67 3.67 -14.11
C THR A 31 -3.17 4.81 -14.99
N ARG A 32 -3.79 4.47 -16.13
CA ARG A 32 -4.17 5.41 -17.22
C ARG A 32 -2.98 6.12 -17.87
N VAL A 33 -1.76 5.58 -17.68
CA VAL A 33 -0.52 6.16 -18.20
C VAL A 33 0.36 5.05 -18.79
N ASN A 34 0.83 5.23 -20.02
CA ASN A 34 1.81 4.33 -20.62
C ASN A 34 3.24 4.71 -20.20
N ALA A 35 3.65 4.27 -19.01
CA ALA A 35 4.95 4.63 -18.43
C ALA A 35 5.67 3.46 -17.71
N ILE A 36 5.26 2.22 -17.96
CA ILE A 36 5.81 1.04 -17.27
C ILE A 36 7.35 0.96 -17.36
N HIS A 37 7.92 1.21 -18.55
CA HIS A 37 9.37 1.19 -18.73
C HIS A 37 10.10 2.21 -17.85
N LYS A 38 9.51 3.39 -17.64
CA LYS A 38 10.07 4.42 -16.75
C LYS A 38 10.01 3.98 -15.28
N VAL A 39 8.94 3.29 -14.88
CA VAL A 39 8.80 2.75 -13.51
C VAL A 39 9.83 1.65 -13.27
N ILE A 40 9.94 0.68 -14.17
CA ILE A 40 10.93 -0.40 -14.07
C ILE A 40 12.35 0.16 -14.02
N ASN A 41 12.70 1.06 -14.94
CA ASN A 41 14.03 1.69 -14.94
C ASN A 41 14.30 2.49 -13.66
N GLY A 42 13.27 3.17 -13.13
CA GLY A 42 13.33 3.85 -11.84
C GLY A 42 13.65 2.89 -10.68
N ILE A 43 12.95 1.75 -10.62
CA ILE A 43 13.17 0.72 -9.59
C ILE A 43 14.59 0.16 -9.68
N LEU A 44 15.07 -0.17 -10.88
CA LEU A 44 16.42 -0.68 -11.08
C LEU A 44 17.48 0.33 -10.62
N LYS A 45 17.33 1.61 -10.97
CA LYS A 45 18.22 2.69 -10.54
C LYS A 45 18.23 2.86 -9.02
N ILE A 46 17.06 2.86 -8.37
CA ILE A 46 16.96 3.00 -6.90
C ILE A 46 17.61 1.79 -6.21
N THR A 47 17.39 0.58 -6.73
CA THR A 47 17.93 -0.65 -6.16
C THR A 47 19.45 -0.73 -6.27
N ALA A 48 20.04 -0.05 -7.26
CA ALA A 48 21.48 0.08 -7.41
C ALA A 48 22.11 1.12 -6.45
N LEU A 49 21.33 1.94 -5.75
CA LEU A 49 21.86 2.91 -4.79
C LEU A 49 22.21 2.21 -3.47
N GLU A 50 23.45 2.41 -3.01
CA GLU A 50 23.85 1.97 -1.68
C GLU A 50 23.10 2.74 -0.59
N GLY A 51 22.66 2.01 0.45
CA GLY A 51 21.97 2.59 1.61
C GLY A 51 20.49 2.93 1.39
N VAL A 52 19.91 2.62 0.22
CA VAL A 52 18.49 2.88 -0.07
C VAL A 52 17.70 1.58 -0.20
N GLU A 53 16.72 1.40 0.69
CA GLU A 53 15.80 0.27 0.67
C GLU A 53 14.64 0.54 -0.30
N CYS A 54 14.58 -0.20 -1.42
CA CYS A 54 13.47 -0.16 -2.37
C CYS A 54 12.43 -1.24 -2.06
N LYS A 55 11.17 -0.84 -1.91
CA LYS A 55 10.01 -1.73 -1.72
C LYS A 55 9.01 -1.54 -2.84
N ILE A 56 8.44 -2.65 -3.32
CA ILE A 56 7.30 -2.61 -4.24
C ILE A 56 6.02 -2.80 -3.44
N ASN A 57 5.00 -1.99 -3.73
CA ASN A 57 3.63 -2.23 -3.32
C ASN A 57 2.80 -2.57 -4.57
N ALA A 58 2.06 -3.66 -4.53
CA ALA A 58 1.17 -4.09 -5.60
C ALA A 58 -0.23 -4.34 -5.01
N VAL A 59 -1.23 -3.65 -5.53
CA VAL A 59 -2.64 -3.93 -5.21
C VAL A 59 -3.07 -5.14 -6.01
N ILE A 60 -3.47 -6.22 -5.33
CA ILE A 60 -3.90 -7.44 -6.02
C ILE A 60 -5.34 -7.28 -6.50
N MET A 61 -5.52 -7.55 -7.78
CA MET A 61 -6.81 -7.60 -8.47
C MET A 61 -6.91 -8.96 -9.16
N GLU A 62 -8.14 -9.39 -9.42
CA GLU A 62 -8.38 -10.61 -10.20
C GLU A 62 -7.66 -10.56 -11.56
N SER A 63 -7.67 -9.39 -12.21
CA SER A 63 -7.00 -9.17 -13.49
C SER A 63 -5.47 -9.23 -13.45
N THR A 64 -4.85 -9.19 -12.27
CA THR A 64 -3.38 -9.23 -12.11
C THR A 64 -2.91 -10.49 -11.38
N LEU A 65 -3.83 -11.39 -11.00
CA LEU A 65 -3.50 -12.57 -10.20
C LEU A 65 -2.64 -13.58 -10.98
N ASP A 66 -2.82 -13.64 -12.30
CA ASP A 66 -1.99 -14.49 -13.17
C ASP A 66 -0.59 -13.90 -13.41
N GLU A 67 -0.39 -12.60 -13.17
CA GLU A 67 0.93 -11.95 -13.22
C GLU A 67 1.71 -12.09 -11.90
N LEU A 68 1.16 -12.76 -10.89
CA LEU A 68 1.77 -12.86 -9.56
C LEU A 68 3.17 -13.47 -9.61
N GLU A 69 3.37 -14.51 -10.42
CA GLU A 69 4.68 -15.13 -10.58
C GLU A 69 5.70 -14.15 -11.14
N GLU A 70 5.33 -13.37 -12.17
CA GLU A 70 6.22 -12.39 -12.79
C GLU A 70 6.58 -11.25 -11.82
N LEU A 71 5.59 -10.74 -11.07
CA LEU A 71 5.80 -9.71 -10.04
C LEU A 71 6.77 -10.19 -8.96
N VAL A 72 6.59 -11.42 -8.48
CA VAL A 72 7.47 -12.01 -7.46
C VAL A 72 8.86 -12.26 -8.04
N ARG A 73 8.97 -12.77 -9.28
CA ARG A 73 10.25 -12.92 -9.98
C ARG A 73 11.00 -11.60 -10.09
N PHE A 74 10.32 -10.53 -10.49
CA PHE A 74 10.90 -9.20 -10.59
C PHE A 74 11.42 -8.69 -9.23
N ALA A 75 10.74 -9.05 -8.15
CA ALA A 75 11.15 -8.70 -6.79
C ALA A 75 12.37 -9.47 -6.24
N THR A 76 12.96 -10.41 -6.99
CA THR A 76 14.08 -11.24 -6.51
C THR A 76 15.29 -10.43 -6.05
N ASN A 77 15.59 -9.32 -6.74
CA ASN A 77 16.73 -8.44 -6.41
C ASN A 77 16.28 -7.18 -5.66
N ILE A 78 15.06 -7.16 -5.12
CA ILE A 78 14.47 -6.01 -4.44
C ILE A 78 14.32 -6.35 -2.96
N HIS A 79 14.37 -5.35 -2.08
CA HIS A 79 14.39 -5.58 -0.63
C HIS A 79 13.12 -6.27 -0.14
N ALA A 80 11.94 -5.87 -0.66
CA ALA A 80 10.68 -6.55 -0.43
C ALA A 80 9.60 -6.15 -1.46
N ILE A 81 8.66 -7.06 -1.70
CA ILE A 81 7.39 -6.78 -2.37
C ILE A 81 6.24 -6.95 -1.38
N ARG A 82 5.24 -6.07 -1.45
CA ARG A 82 4.05 -6.09 -0.61
C ARG A 82 2.81 -6.15 -1.46
N PHE A 83 1.97 -7.11 -1.18
CA PHE A 83 0.68 -7.27 -1.80
C PHE A 83 -0.40 -6.68 -0.91
N ILE A 84 -1.27 -5.88 -1.49
CA ILE A 84 -2.31 -5.13 -0.78
C ILE A 84 -3.66 -5.59 -1.30
N GLU A 85 -4.55 -5.98 -0.40
CA GLU A 85 -5.95 -6.22 -0.79
C GLU A 85 -6.56 -4.90 -1.27
N ARG A 86 -7.21 -4.94 -2.43
CA ARG A 86 -7.92 -3.78 -2.96
C ARG A 86 -9.06 -3.41 -2.01
N MET A 87 -8.93 -2.25 -1.38
CA MET A 87 -10.02 -1.67 -0.58
C MET A 87 -11.03 -1.01 -1.53
N PRO A 88 -12.34 -1.16 -1.30
CA PRO A 88 -13.33 -0.41 -2.07
C PRO A 88 -13.21 1.08 -1.73
N LEU A 89 -13.16 1.91 -2.78
CA LEU A 89 -13.16 3.37 -2.67
C LEU A 89 -14.42 3.89 -3.36
N SER A 90 -15.22 4.66 -2.64
CA SER A 90 -16.51 5.19 -3.11
C SER A 90 -17.51 4.05 -3.45
N ASN A 91 -18.46 4.30 -4.37
CA ASN A 91 -19.42 3.30 -4.88
C ASN A 91 -18.76 2.35 -5.91
N ASP A 92 -17.54 1.87 -5.64
CA ASP A 92 -16.81 0.94 -6.51
C ASP A 92 -16.84 -0.47 -5.89
N PRO A 93 -17.89 -1.26 -6.14
CA PRO A 93 -18.03 -2.58 -5.56
C PRO A 93 -17.21 -3.58 -6.35
N VAL A 94 -15.88 -3.47 -6.24
CA VAL A 94 -14.99 -4.38 -6.96
C VAL A 94 -14.72 -5.59 -6.09
N PRO A 95 -14.81 -6.82 -6.64
CA PRO A 95 -14.30 -7.99 -5.97
C PRO A 95 -12.85 -7.77 -5.54
N PHE A 96 -12.54 -8.13 -4.29
CA PHE A 96 -11.18 -8.16 -3.81
C PHE A 96 -10.67 -9.61 -3.81
N VAL A 97 -9.37 -9.77 -4.05
CA VAL A 97 -8.70 -11.04 -3.80
C VAL A 97 -8.26 -11.06 -2.35
N SER A 98 -8.68 -12.08 -1.59
CA SER A 98 -8.32 -12.19 -0.18
C SER A 98 -6.83 -12.56 0.01
N ALA A 99 -6.30 -12.23 1.17
CA ALA A 99 -4.96 -12.62 1.61
C ALA A 99 -4.78 -14.14 1.58
N ASP A 100 -5.82 -14.91 1.93
CA ASP A 100 -5.80 -16.37 1.88
C ASP A 100 -5.71 -16.89 0.44
N THR A 101 -6.48 -16.33 -0.50
CA THR A 101 -6.39 -16.69 -1.93
C THR A 101 -5.01 -16.35 -2.50
N LEU A 102 -4.45 -15.20 -2.12
CA LEU A 102 -3.10 -14.82 -2.51
C LEU A 102 -2.05 -15.79 -1.96
N LEU A 103 -2.16 -16.17 -0.69
CA LEU A 103 -1.27 -17.13 -0.04
C LEU A 103 -1.31 -18.49 -0.76
N GLN A 104 -2.50 -19.01 -1.05
CA GLN A 104 -2.68 -20.26 -1.79
C GLN A 104 -1.99 -20.20 -3.17
N LYS A 105 -2.15 -19.09 -3.90
CA LYS A 105 -1.45 -18.91 -5.19
C LYS A 105 0.06 -18.88 -4.99
N LEU A 106 0.59 -18.17 -4.00
CA LEU A 106 2.02 -18.19 -3.69
C LEU A 106 2.52 -19.60 -3.32
N GLU A 107 1.77 -20.37 -2.55
CA GLU A 107 2.14 -21.75 -2.16
C GLU A 107 2.19 -22.71 -3.36
N SER A 108 1.37 -22.46 -4.39
CA SER A 108 1.46 -23.19 -5.67
C SER A 108 2.78 -22.90 -6.42
N LEU A 109 3.36 -21.72 -6.20
CA LEU A 109 4.55 -21.21 -6.88
C LEU A 109 5.86 -21.51 -6.11
N GLY A 110 5.77 -21.78 -4.81
CA GLY A 110 6.94 -21.89 -3.92
C GLY A 110 6.57 -22.19 -2.48
N THR A 111 7.59 -22.29 -1.62
CA THR A 111 7.37 -22.42 -0.18
C THR A 111 7.20 -21.04 0.44
N VAL A 112 6.08 -20.83 1.12
CA VAL A 112 5.77 -19.61 1.87
C VAL A 112 6.03 -19.85 3.35
N GLN A 113 6.96 -19.11 3.96
CA GLN A 113 7.31 -19.24 5.38
C GLN A 113 6.94 -17.98 6.14
N ARG A 114 6.06 -18.10 7.15
CA ARG A 114 5.64 -16.97 7.97
C ARG A 114 6.80 -16.43 8.82
N LYS A 115 6.99 -15.10 8.81
CA LYS A 115 7.97 -14.37 9.63
C LYS A 115 7.27 -13.39 10.59
N THR A 116 6.66 -13.90 11.64
CA THR A 116 5.92 -13.08 12.63
C THR A 116 6.78 -12.01 13.30
N THR A 117 8.07 -12.31 13.54
CA THR A 117 9.03 -11.36 14.12
C THR A 117 9.32 -10.14 13.23
N SER A 118 9.00 -10.22 11.93
CA SER A 118 9.21 -9.15 10.96
C SER A 118 7.94 -8.38 10.62
N ASP A 119 6.82 -8.68 11.28
CA ASP A 119 5.55 -8.01 11.01
C ASP A 119 5.63 -6.51 11.23
N THR A 120 4.85 -5.80 10.42
CA THR A 120 4.59 -4.38 10.67
C THR A 120 3.19 -4.22 11.25
N HIS A 121 2.85 -3.00 11.67
CA HIS A 121 1.50 -2.65 12.12
C HIS A 121 0.40 -2.92 11.07
N VAL A 122 0.76 -3.13 9.79
CA VAL A 122 -0.21 -3.32 8.69
C VAL A 122 0.02 -4.56 7.82
N ALA A 123 1.21 -5.16 7.87
CA ALA A 123 1.62 -6.21 6.94
C ALA A 123 2.11 -7.45 7.69
N ALA A 124 1.56 -8.60 7.32
CA ALA A 124 2.08 -9.91 7.67
C ALA A 124 3.26 -10.23 6.74
N MET A 125 4.43 -10.51 7.31
CA MET A 125 5.65 -10.77 6.54
C MET A 125 5.93 -12.26 6.34
N TYR A 126 6.46 -12.60 5.18
CA TYR A 126 6.78 -13.94 4.74
C TYR A 126 8.13 -13.98 4.06
N ARG A 127 8.82 -15.12 4.18
CA ARG A 127 9.94 -15.50 3.34
C ARG A 127 9.41 -16.44 2.27
N PHE A 128 9.56 -16.08 1.01
CA PHE A 128 9.14 -16.89 -0.12
C PHE A 128 10.36 -17.53 -0.79
N LEU A 129 10.27 -18.85 -0.99
CA LEU A 129 11.28 -19.67 -1.65
C LEU A 129 10.67 -20.21 -2.95
N PRO A 130 10.94 -19.59 -4.11
CA PRO A 130 10.31 -19.98 -5.35
C PRO A 130 10.76 -21.35 -5.87
N ARG A 131 9.87 -22.09 -6.55
CA ARG A 131 10.22 -23.39 -7.18
C ARG A 131 11.21 -23.24 -8.33
N TRP A 132 11.20 -22.09 -9.01
CA TRP A 132 12.02 -21.83 -10.19
C TRP A 132 13.46 -21.41 -9.89
N ASP A 133 13.77 -21.00 -8.66
CA ASP A 133 15.13 -20.66 -8.25
C ASP A 133 15.36 -21.04 -6.78
N LYS A 134 16.12 -22.12 -6.57
CA LYS A 134 16.43 -22.66 -5.25
C LYS A 134 17.32 -21.76 -4.38
N ARG A 135 17.97 -20.76 -4.98
CA ARG A 135 18.83 -19.81 -4.26
C ARG A 135 18.11 -18.50 -3.93
N ALA A 136 17.04 -18.18 -4.66
CA ALA A 136 16.26 -16.98 -4.42
C ALA A 136 15.53 -17.03 -3.07
N VAL A 137 15.56 -15.91 -2.36
CA VAL A 137 14.82 -15.69 -1.12
C VAL A 137 14.17 -14.34 -1.20
N ILE A 138 12.83 -14.31 -1.25
CA ILE A 138 12.08 -13.09 -1.52
C ILE A 138 11.30 -12.71 -0.27
N ASN A 139 11.42 -11.46 0.19
CA ASN A 139 10.61 -10.96 1.28
C ASN A 139 9.26 -10.49 0.73
N VAL A 140 8.19 -11.19 1.13
CA VAL A 140 6.82 -10.88 0.71
C VAL A 140 6.05 -10.37 1.92
N GLY A 141 5.43 -9.20 1.80
CA GLY A 141 4.44 -8.72 2.77
C GLY A 141 3.04 -8.84 2.22
N ILE A 142 2.07 -9.19 3.06
CA ILE A 142 0.65 -9.17 2.70
C ILE A 142 -0.05 -8.19 3.63
N ILE A 143 -0.80 -7.26 3.05
CA ILE A 143 -1.59 -6.24 3.75
C ILE A 143 -3.08 -6.61 3.58
N PRO A 144 -3.66 -7.33 4.55
CA PRO A 144 -5.06 -7.77 4.51
C PRO A 144 -6.00 -6.63 4.90
N ALA A 145 -6.14 -5.64 4.02
CA ALA A 145 -6.87 -4.41 4.32
C ALA A 145 -8.39 -4.61 4.46
N VAL A 146 -8.94 -5.70 3.93
CA VAL A 146 -10.37 -6.04 3.95
C VAL A 146 -10.61 -7.28 4.81
N SER A 147 -9.95 -8.40 4.50
CA SER A 147 -10.18 -9.71 5.12
C SER A 147 -9.73 -9.79 6.59
N HIS A 148 -8.56 -9.25 6.91
CA HIS A 148 -7.97 -9.29 8.25
C HIS A 148 -7.52 -7.90 8.70
N ARG A 149 -8.52 -7.08 9.07
CA ARG A 149 -8.34 -5.69 9.49
C ARG A 149 -7.21 -5.53 10.51
N PHE A 150 -6.29 -4.60 10.24
CA PHE A 150 -5.18 -4.25 11.13
C PHE A 150 -5.45 -2.98 11.97
N CYS A 151 -6.71 -2.52 12.03
CA CYS A 151 -7.07 -1.23 12.64
C CYS A 151 -6.68 -1.12 14.12
N SER A 152 -6.79 -2.21 14.89
CA SER A 152 -6.39 -2.27 16.31
C SER A 152 -4.91 -1.97 16.55
N LYS A 153 -4.07 -2.15 15.53
CA LYS A 153 -2.62 -1.84 15.56
C LYS A 153 -2.27 -0.57 14.77
N CYS A 154 -3.25 0.12 14.17
CA CYS A 154 -2.99 1.24 13.27
C CYS A 154 -2.65 2.52 14.03
N ASN A 155 -1.43 3.01 13.86
CA ASN A 155 -0.93 4.28 14.44
C ASN A 155 -0.80 5.42 13.41
N ARG A 156 -1.42 5.29 12.24
CA ARG A 156 -1.29 6.27 11.15
C ARG A 156 -2.25 7.44 11.32
N LEU A 157 -1.74 8.64 11.02
CA LEU A 157 -2.47 9.88 10.74
C LEU A 157 -2.04 10.38 9.36
N ARG A 158 -2.90 11.14 8.69
CA ARG A 158 -2.59 11.68 7.36
C ARG A 158 -2.89 13.16 7.29
N VAL A 159 -2.04 13.88 6.57
CA VAL A 159 -2.30 15.26 6.17
C VAL A 159 -2.51 15.24 4.66
N THR A 160 -3.69 15.66 4.22
CA THR A 160 -4.03 15.77 2.81
C THR A 160 -3.25 16.92 2.15
N SER A 161 -3.16 16.89 0.82
CA SER A 161 -2.46 17.93 0.05
C SER A 161 -3.01 19.35 0.24
N ASP A 162 -4.29 19.50 0.58
CA ASP A 162 -4.94 20.78 0.90
C ASP A 162 -4.83 21.17 2.38
N GLY A 163 -4.19 20.33 3.21
CA GLY A 163 -3.81 20.63 4.59
C GLY A 163 -4.86 20.22 5.64
N MET A 164 -5.63 19.18 5.35
CA MET A 164 -6.60 18.58 6.27
C MET A 164 -5.97 17.38 6.97
N LEU A 165 -6.17 17.25 8.28
CA LEU A 165 -5.80 16.08 9.06
C LEU A 165 -6.93 15.04 8.99
N ARG A 166 -6.55 13.80 8.71
CA ARG A 166 -7.42 12.61 8.76
C ARG A 166 -6.83 11.58 9.72
N ALA A 167 -7.64 11.12 10.67
CA ALA A 167 -7.24 10.07 11.61
C ALA A 167 -7.36 8.65 11.01
N CYS A 168 -8.13 8.50 9.94
CA CYS A 168 -8.34 7.24 9.22
C CYS A 168 -8.49 7.50 7.72
N LEU A 169 -8.12 6.52 6.89
CA LEU A 169 -8.34 6.58 5.43
C LEU A 169 -9.84 6.69 5.10
N HIS A 170 -10.65 5.86 5.77
CA HIS A 170 -12.08 5.66 5.50
C HIS A 170 -13.01 6.46 6.41
N ASP A 171 -12.49 7.45 7.13
CA ASP A 171 -13.32 8.37 7.91
C ASP A 171 -13.40 9.72 7.20
N ALA A 172 -14.62 10.24 7.02
CA ALA A 172 -14.85 11.53 6.39
C ALA A 172 -14.51 12.72 7.30
N THR A 173 -14.26 12.47 8.59
CA THR A 173 -13.90 13.51 9.56
C THR A 173 -12.53 14.10 9.23
N GLU A 174 -12.50 15.42 9.06
CA GLU A 174 -11.30 16.18 8.71
C GLU A 174 -11.11 17.40 9.61
N TYR A 175 -9.85 17.72 9.92
CA TYR A 175 -9.49 18.89 10.73
C TYR A 175 -8.55 19.80 9.94
N ASN A 176 -8.91 21.08 9.76
CA ASN A 176 -8.16 22.00 8.90
C ASN A 176 -6.90 22.55 9.60
N LEU A 177 -5.79 21.80 9.51
CA LEU A 177 -4.51 22.22 10.09
C LEU A 177 -3.94 23.47 9.42
N LYS A 178 -4.15 23.61 8.11
CA LYS A 178 -3.66 24.76 7.34
C LYS A 178 -4.23 26.08 7.84
N LYS A 179 -5.52 26.13 8.18
CA LYS A 179 -6.18 27.32 8.75
C LYS A 179 -5.58 27.66 10.12
N ILE A 180 -5.37 26.66 10.97
CA ILE A 180 -4.81 26.85 12.33
C ILE A 180 -3.39 27.43 12.25
N LEU A 181 -2.53 26.81 11.43
CA LEU A 181 -1.14 27.24 11.23
C LEU A 181 -1.06 28.65 10.64
N ARG A 182 -1.89 28.98 9.64
CA ARG A 182 -1.90 30.30 9.02
C ARG A 182 -2.50 31.38 9.91
N GLY A 183 -3.41 31.02 10.82
CA GLY A 183 -3.98 31.92 11.82
C GLY A 183 -3.09 32.16 13.04
N GLN A 184 -1.85 31.64 13.05
CA GLN A 184 -0.90 31.71 14.18
C GLN A 184 -1.44 31.10 15.48
N LEU A 185 -2.41 30.20 15.39
CA LEU A 185 -3.02 29.48 16.52
C LEU A 185 -2.22 28.22 16.86
N ASN A 186 -0.89 28.29 16.82
CA ASN A 186 0.01 27.14 16.94
C ASN A 186 -0.18 26.35 18.25
N ASN A 187 -0.58 27.04 19.31
CA ASN A 187 -0.85 26.43 20.62
C ASN A 187 -2.01 25.41 20.59
N TYR A 188 -2.91 25.51 19.61
CA TYR A 188 -4.09 24.63 19.46
C TYR A 188 -3.82 23.39 18.61
N ILE A 189 -2.69 23.32 17.88
CA ILE A 189 -2.42 22.19 16.98
C ILE A 189 -2.36 20.87 17.73
N ARG A 190 -1.72 20.87 18.90
CA ARG A 190 -1.64 19.68 19.75
C ARG A 190 -3.03 19.20 20.16
N GLU A 191 -3.89 20.11 20.59
CA GLU A 191 -5.27 19.79 21.00
C GLU A 191 -6.08 19.21 19.84
N VAL A 192 -5.99 19.81 18.65
CA VAL A 192 -6.68 19.32 17.47
C VAL A 192 -6.20 17.93 17.05
N ILE A 193 -4.89 17.66 17.10
CA ILE A 193 -4.35 16.33 16.80
C ILE A 193 -4.81 15.31 17.84
N THR A 194 -4.71 15.64 19.14
CA THR A 194 -5.16 14.74 20.21
C THR A 194 -6.66 14.43 20.08
N ASN A 195 -7.47 15.45 19.79
CA ASN A 195 -8.90 15.29 19.57
C ASN A 195 -9.21 14.43 18.33
N ALA A 196 -8.47 14.59 17.24
CA ALA A 196 -8.60 13.74 16.06
C ALA A 196 -8.25 12.27 16.36
N VAL A 197 -7.23 12.03 17.18
CA VAL A 197 -6.82 10.69 17.61
C VAL A 197 -7.86 10.08 18.54
N SER A 198 -8.42 10.83 19.49
CA SER A 198 -9.42 10.31 20.45
C SER A 198 -10.74 9.91 19.78
N HIS A 199 -11.07 10.52 18.64
CA HIS A 199 -12.24 10.18 17.83
C HIS A 199 -11.95 9.08 16.79
N LYS A 200 -10.72 8.56 16.73
CA LYS A 200 -10.36 7.47 15.82
C LYS A 200 -11.13 6.20 16.23
N LYS A 201 -12.00 5.73 15.33
CA LYS A 201 -12.77 4.49 15.51
C LYS A 201 -11.85 3.27 15.63
N GLU A 202 -12.29 2.25 16.37
CA GLU A 202 -11.57 0.98 16.55
C GLU A 202 -11.29 0.25 15.22
N GLY A 203 -12.15 0.44 14.22
CA GLY A 203 -11.97 -0.09 12.89
C GLY A 203 -12.86 0.59 11.86
N HIS A 204 -12.49 0.41 10.57
CA HIS A 204 -13.33 0.83 9.46
C HIS A 204 -14.48 -0.15 9.22
N SER A 205 -15.63 0.36 8.75
CA SER A 205 -16.81 -0.43 8.44
C SER A 205 -16.87 -0.85 6.97
N LEU A 206 -15.83 -1.50 6.46
CA LEU A 206 -15.81 -1.97 5.06
C LEU A 206 -16.73 -3.18 4.83
N MET A 207 -17.06 -3.96 5.86
CA MET A 207 -17.88 -5.20 5.74
C MET A 207 -19.34 -5.02 6.18
N GLN A 208 -20.00 -3.90 5.86
CA GLN A 208 -21.45 -3.96 5.64
C GLN A 208 -21.72 -4.43 4.18
N CYS A 209 -20.96 -5.43 3.74
CA CYS A 209 -21.15 -6.12 2.46
C CYS A 209 -21.69 -7.51 2.83
N ASP A 210 -22.98 -7.75 2.61
CA ASP A 210 -23.54 -9.10 2.66
C ASP A 210 -22.88 -9.94 1.56
N ASP A 211 -22.49 -11.17 1.89
CA ASP A 211 -21.87 -12.14 0.96
C ASP A 211 -22.72 -12.45 -0.30
N THR A 212 -23.94 -11.92 -0.38
CA THR A 212 -24.91 -12.12 -1.46
C THR A 212 -25.06 -10.93 -2.40
N ALA A 213 -24.43 -9.78 -2.13
CA ALA A 213 -24.53 -8.60 -2.98
C ALA A 213 -23.19 -7.86 -3.07
N PHE A 214 -22.56 -7.93 -4.24
CA PHE A 214 -21.40 -7.13 -4.66
C PHE A 214 -21.75 -5.63 -4.69
N ASN A 215 -21.98 -5.00 -3.54
CA ASN A 215 -22.23 -3.57 -3.39
C ASN A 215 -21.55 -3.04 -2.12
N CYS A 216 -20.25 -2.76 -2.20
CA CYS A 216 -19.50 -2.14 -1.12
C CYS A 216 -19.49 -0.61 -1.27
N SER A 217 -20.13 0.10 -0.34
CA SER A 217 -20.13 1.57 -0.26
C SER A 217 -19.09 2.05 0.77
N GLY A 218 -17.83 2.13 0.33
CA GLY A 218 -16.75 2.70 1.14
C GLY A 218 -16.68 4.21 0.94
N MET A 219 -17.18 5.04 1.85
CA MET A 219 -17.09 6.51 1.73
C MET A 219 -15.65 7.04 1.89
N ALA A 220 -14.83 6.88 0.85
CA ALA A 220 -13.67 7.72 0.60
C ALA A 220 -14.13 8.87 -0.32
N MET A 221 -14.28 10.08 0.25
CA MET A 221 -14.70 11.28 -0.49
C MET A 221 -13.58 11.91 -1.34
N HIS A 222 -12.32 11.46 -1.17
CA HIS A 222 -11.18 12.00 -1.90
C HIS A 222 -10.35 10.91 -2.57
N SER A 223 -9.81 11.24 -3.74
CA SER A 223 -8.83 10.41 -4.45
C SER A 223 -7.63 10.08 -3.56
N MET A 224 -7.06 8.89 -3.73
CA MET A 224 -5.82 8.48 -3.05
C MET A 224 -4.67 9.48 -3.27
N SER A 225 -4.62 10.13 -4.44
CA SER A 225 -3.64 11.17 -4.73
C SER A 225 -3.74 12.41 -3.84
N LYS A 226 -4.91 12.69 -3.25
CA LYS A 226 -5.13 13.81 -2.32
C LYS A 226 -4.84 13.45 -0.87
N ILE A 227 -5.14 12.20 -0.47
CA ILE A 227 -5.04 11.73 0.91
C ILE A 227 -3.62 11.26 1.26
N GLY A 228 -2.80 10.93 0.26
CA GLY A 228 -1.50 10.32 0.44
C GLY A 228 -1.63 8.79 0.50
N GLY A 229 -1.20 8.14 -0.57
CA GLY A 229 -1.12 6.70 -0.75
C GLY A 229 0.31 6.30 -1.06
#